data_AF-A0A9C8Q3K0-F1
#
_entry.id   AF-A0A9C8Q3K0-F1
#
_cell.length_a   1.000
_cell.length_b   1.000
_cell.length_c   1.000
_cell.angle_alpha   90.00
_cell.angle_beta   90.00
_cell.angle_gamma   90.00
#
_symmetry.space_group_name_H-M   'P 1'
#
loop_
_entity.id
_entity.type
_entity.pdbx_description
1 polymer ?
#
loop_
_entity_poly.entity_id
_entity_poly.type
_entity_poly.pdbx_seq_one_letter_code
_entity_poly.pdbx_strand_id
1 'polypeptide(L)' 'MNIIGDVLKELGKMFVADLRLTLATLFSVVLVAAIMQQGWVDAAIAGLLLTLLCIAVLAEAILREVKKRKHR' A
#
# COMPACT_ATOMS: atom_id res chain seq x y z
N MET A 1 -30.24 -6.50 -14.96
CA MET A 1 -29.46 -6.53 -13.70
C MET A 1 -28.83 -7.89 -13.57
N ASN A 2 -27.51 -7.99 -13.68
CA ASN A 2 -26.82 -9.26 -13.48
C ASN A 2 -25.94 -9.11 -12.24
N ILE A 3 -26.43 -9.66 -11.12
CA ILE A 3 -25.83 -9.51 -9.79
C ILE A 3 -24.38 -10.01 -9.77
N ILE A 4 -24.09 -11.03 -10.59
CA ILE A 4 -22.76 -11.64 -10.73
C ILE A 4 -21.76 -10.65 -11.35
N GLY A 5 -22.20 -9.87 -12.34
CA GLY A 5 -21.37 -8.86 -12.99
C GLY A 5 -21.08 -7.65 -12.10
N ASP A 6 -22.03 -7.27 -11.25
CA ASP A 6 -21.86 -6.19 -10.28
C ASP A 6 -20.86 -6.58 -9.19
N VAL A 7 -21.00 -7.79 -8.62
CA VAL A 7 -20.10 -8.28 -7.56
C VAL A 7 -18.67 -8.51 -8.09
N LEU A 8 -18.49 -9.03 -9.30
CA LEU A 8 -17.15 -9.16 -9.93
C LEU A 8 -16.49 -7.79 -10.17
N LYS A 9 -17.28 -6.79 -10.55
CA LYS A 9 -16.80 -5.43 -10.77
C LYS A 9 -16.45 -4.74 -9.45
N GLU A 10 -17.25 -4.95 -8.41
CA GLU A 10 -17.00 -4.45 -7.04
C GLU A 10 -15.76 -5.13 -6.43
N LEU A 11 -15.65 -6.46 -6.55
CA LEU A 11 -14.49 -7.25 -6.12
C LEU A 11 -13.23 -6.85 -6.86
N GLY A 12 -13.29 -6.67 -8.19
CA GLY A 12 -12.16 -6.17 -8.96
C GLY A 12 -11.75 -4.76 -8.53
N LYS A 13 -12.69 -3.90 -8.16
CA LYS A 13 -12.39 -2.55 -7.64
C LYS A 13 -11.72 -2.59 -6.28
N MET A 14 -12.18 -3.48 -5.40
CA MET A 14 -11.55 -3.74 -4.10
C MET A 14 -10.17 -4.36 -4.27
N PHE A 15 -10.02 -5.39 -5.11
CA PHE A 15 -8.75 -6.06 -5.38
C PHE A 15 -7.74 -5.15 -6.06
N VAL A 16 -8.14 -4.28 -6.99
CA VAL A 16 -7.20 -3.34 -7.63
C VAL A 16 -6.75 -2.27 -6.64
N ALA A 17 -7.61 -1.86 -5.72
CA ALA A 17 -7.21 -0.97 -4.64
C ALA A 17 -6.22 -1.66 -3.68
N ASP A 18 -6.50 -2.91 -3.33
CA ASP A 18 -5.66 -3.72 -2.45
C ASP A 18 -4.33 -4.07 -3.10
N LEU A 19 -4.34 -4.57 -4.35
CA LEU A 19 -3.16 -4.89 -5.17
C LEU A 19 -2.25 -3.67 -5.34
N ARG A 20 -2.82 -2.47 -5.55
CA ARG A 20 -2.03 -1.23 -5.65
C ARG A 20 -1.42 -0.85 -4.31
N LEU A 21 -2.13 -1.09 -3.21
CA LEU A 21 -1.59 -0.90 -1.88
C LEU A 21 -0.46 -1.88 -1.62
N THR A 22 -0.65 -3.16 -1.93
CA THR A 22 0.39 -4.19 -1.83
C THR A 22 1.59 -3.84 -2.69
N LEU A 23 1.37 -3.32 -3.91
CA LEU A 23 2.45 -2.87 -4.80
C LEU A 23 3.23 -1.70 -4.20
N ALA A 24 2.55 -0.74 -3.57
CA ALA A 24 3.20 0.38 -2.88
C ALA A 24 4.02 -0.10 -1.67
N THR A 25 3.50 -1.06 -0.90
CA THR A 25 4.23 -1.68 0.20
C THR A 25 5.43 -2.48 -0.30
N LEU A 26 5.28 -3.27 -1.37
CA LEU A 26 6.37 -4.00 -2.03
C LEU A 26 7.46 -3.05 -2.51
N PHE A 27 7.08 -1.94 -3.16
CA PHE A 27 8.03 -0.95 -3.65
C PHE A 27 8.79 -0.29 -2.49
N SER A 28 8.10 0.00 -1.39
CA SER A 28 8.71 0.51 -0.17
C SER A 28 9.70 -0.48 0.44
N VAL A 29 9.35 -1.77 0.50
CA VAL A 29 10.25 -2.83 0.98
C VAL A 29 11.48 -2.95 0.10
N VAL A 30 11.31 -2.94 -1.22
CA VAL A 30 12.42 -2.98 -2.19
C VAL A 30 13.32 -1.76 -2.04
N LEU A 31 12.75 -0.57 -1.81
CA LEU A 31 13.50 0.66 -1.59
C LEU A 31 14.37 0.56 -0.34
N VAL A 32 13.82 0.10 0.79
CA VAL A 32 14.60 -0.06 2.03
C VAL A 32 15.65 -1.17 1.88
N ALA A 33 15.32 -2.27 1.20
CA ALA A 33 16.29 -3.34 0.93
C ALA A 33 17.47 -2.85 0.07
N ALA A 34 17.21 -2.00 -0.93
CA ALA A 34 18.26 -1.38 -1.75
C ALA A 34 19.14 -0.44 -0.92
N ILE A 35 18.55 0.34 0.00
CA ILE A 35 19.30 1.21 0.92
C ILE A 35 20.17 0.39 1.88
N MET A 36 19.67 -0.74 2.39
CA MET A 36 20.46 -1.63 3.26
C MET A 36 21.66 -2.26 2.54
N GLN A 37 21.51 -2.61 1.26
CA GLN A 37 22.61 -3.16 0.45
C GLN A 37 23.78 -2.17 0.28
N GLN A 38 23.53 -0.86 0.42
CA GLN A 38 24.60 0.13 0.38
C GLN A 38 25.54 0.03 1.59
N GLY A 39 25.09 -0.56 2.71
CA GLY A 39 25.86 -0.72 3.95
C GLY A 39 25.90 0.53 4.85
N TRP A 40 25.09 1.54 4.58
CA TRP A 40 25.09 2.83 5.28
C TRP A 40 24.18 2.87 6.51
N VAL A 41 23.35 1.84 6.71
CA VAL A 41 22.25 1.87 7.68
C VAL A 41 22.26 0.61 8.53
N ASP A 42 22.36 0.80 9.83
CA ASP A 42 22.26 -0.26 10.84
C ASP A 42 20.89 -0.97 10.74
N ALA A 43 20.87 -2.29 10.95
CA ALA A 43 19.66 -3.10 10.75
C ALA A 43 18.47 -2.63 11.59
N ALA A 44 18.73 -2.07 12.77
CA ALA A 44 17.71 -1.47 13.62
C ALA A 44 17.06 -0.23 12.99
N ILE A 45 17.86 0.62 12.33
CA ILE A 45 17.40 1.87 11.70
C ILE A 45 16.60 1.56 10.43
N ALA A 46 17.05 0.57 9.64
CA ALA A 46 16.32 0.12 8.47
C ALA A 46 14.97 -0.49 8.82
N GLY A 47 14.89 -1.26 9.92
CA GLY A 47 13.62 -1.78 10.44
C GLY A 47 12.65 -0.67 10.89
N LEU A 48 13.17 0.37 11.55
CA LEU A 48 12.38 1.55 11.93
C LEU A 48 11.87 2.34 10.71
N LEU A 49 12.71 2.50 9.68
CA LEU A 49 12.32 3.12 8.41
C LEU A 49 11.22 2.33 7.70
N LEU A 50 11.35 1.00 7.65
CA LEU A 50 10.33 0.10 7.08
C LEU A 50 8.99 0.21 7.79
N THR A 51 9.00 0.23 9.13
CA THR A 51 7.75 0.34 9.90
C THR A 51 7.07 1.70 9.70
N LEU A 52 7.83 2.80 9.70
CA LEU A 52 7.30 4.13 9.40
C LEU A 52 6.74 4.25 7.98
N LEU A 53 7.47 3.74 6.98
CA LEU A 53 7.01 3.70 5.60
C LEU A 53 5.75 2.85 5.43
N CYS A 54 5.67 1.70 6.11
CA CYS A 54 4.49 0.85 6.08
C CYS A 54 3.27 1.57 6.67
N ILE A 55 3.43 2.26 7.81
CA ILE A 55 2.37 3.06 8.43
C ILE A 55 1.95 4.21 7.51
N ALA A 56 2.89 4.88 6.85
CA ALA A 56 2.60 5.97 5.92
C ALA A 56 1.78 5.49 4.71
N VAL A 57 2.16 4.34 4.12
CA VAL A 57 1.42 3.72 3.02
C VAL A 57 0.01 3.33 3.46
N LEU A 58 -0.15 2.78 4.66
CA LEU A 58 -1.46 2.49 5.25
C LEU A 58 -2.30 3.76 5.44
N ALA A 59 -1.71 4.81 5.99
CA ALA A 59 -2.39 6.08 6.23
C ALA A 59 -2.84 6.75 4.92
N GLU A 60 -2.00 6.74 3.89
CA GLU A 60 -2.38 7.22 2.55
C GLU A 60 -3.54 6.42 1.97
N ALA A 61 -3.54 5.10 2.14
CA ALA A 61 -4.64 4.24 1.69
C ALA A 61 -5.97 4.63 2.35
N ILE A 62 -5.94 4.79 3.68
CA ILE A 62 -7.10 5.14 4.49
C ILE A 62 -7.60 6.55 4.13
N LEU A 63 -6.72 7.54 4.11
CA LEU A 63 -7.07 8.92 3.75
C LEU A 63 -7.62 9.03 2.34
N ARG A 64 -7.10 8.24 1.41
CA ARG A 64 -7.55 8.22 0.02
C ARG A 64 -8.91 7.56 -0.12
N GLU A 65 -9.21 6.49 0.61
CA GLU A 65 -10.55 5.91 0.66
C GLU A 65 -11.56 6.85 1.34
N VAL A 66 -11.17 7.52 2.43
CA VAL A 66 -11.99 8.57 3.06
C VAL A 66 -12.28 9.71 2.07
N LYS A 67 -11.26 10.15 1.31
CA LYS A 67 -11.43 11.19 0.28
C LYS A 67 -12.32 10.73 -0.87
N LYS A 68 -12.22 9.46 -1.29
CA LYS A 68 -13.07 8.85 -2.33
C LYS A 68 -14.52 8.76 -1.89
N ARG A 69 -14.77 8.41 -0.62
CA ARG A 69 -16.12 8.35 -0.03
C ARG A 69 -16.75 9.73 0.13
N LYS A 70 -15.94 10.76 0.42
CA LYS A 70 -16.41 12.15 0.56
C LYS A 70 -16.85 12.78 -0.78
N HIS A 71 -16.41 12.24 -1.91
CA HIS A 71 -16.70 12.77 -3.25
C HIS A 71 -17.82 12.01 -3.99
N ARG A 72 -18.50 11.08 -3.30
CA ARG A 72 -19.63 10.30 -3.83
C ARG A 72 -20.93 10.69 -3.14
#